data_AF-A0A3N7HP60-F1
#
_entry.id   AF-A0A3N7HP60-F1
#
_cell.length_a   1.000
_cell.length_b   1.000
_cell.length_c   1.000
_cell.angle_alpha   90.00
_cell.angle_beta   90.00
_cell.angle_gamma   90.00
#
_symmetry.space_group_name_H-M   'P 1'
#
loop_
_entity.id
_entity.type
_entity.pdbx_description
1 polymer ?
#
loop_
_entity_poly.entity_id
_entity_poly.type
_entity_poly.pdbx_seq_one_letter_code
_entity_poly.pdbx_strand_id
1 'polypeptide(L)'
;FSDRLALDTYRLSLATGSMSAANDFMEMAQLAVQAGSPNEAKQVLDKGFAANILGVGPQADRQKRLRDLIVKKVEEDKAGQAANIEEAKAAKDGTGLVNIGLNQVFAGDKAGGLKLMQDGIAKGNLKRPDDAKLHLAIAQIVAGDSAKAQGTLKGVAGTDGTADLARLWSLYAKRK
;
A
#
# COMPACT_ATOMS: atom_id res chain seq x y z
N PHE A 1 11.99 -6.67 11.41
CA PHE A 1 10.78 -5.84 11.49
C PHE A 1 9.70 -6.62 12.23
N SER A 2 8.72 -5.96 12.86
CA SER A 2 7.51 -6.64 13.35
C SER A 2 6.79 -7.35 12.21
N ASP A 3 6.17 -8.52 12.45
CA ASP A 3 5.47 -9.31 11.42
C ASP A 3 4.44 -8.50 10.62
N ARG A 4 3.79 -7.52 11.27
CA ARG A 4 2.82 -6.63 10.61
C ARG A 4 3.42 -5.76 9.50
N LEU A 5 4.73 -5.52 9.52
CA LEU A 5 5.48 -4.74 8.53
C LEU A 5 5.97 -5.61 7.35
N ALA A 6 5.54 -6.87 7.28
CA ALA A 6 5.87 -7.76 6.16
C ALA A 6 5.44 -7.14 4.81
N LEU A 7 4.21 -6.61 4.74
CA LEU A 7 3.72 -5.94 3.54
C LEU A 7 4.57 -4.70 3.19
N ASP A 8 4.96 -3.89 4.18
CA ASP A 8 5.80 -2.70 3.95
C ASP A 8 7.21 -3.05 3.46
N THR A 9 7.75 -4.17 3.91
CA THR A 9 9.02 -4.71 3.42
C THR A 9 8.89 -5.15 1.95
N TYR A 10 7.78 -5.79 1.59
CA TYR A 10 7.48 -6.12 0.19
C TYR A 10 7.28 -4.87 -0.68
N ARG A 11 6.60 -3.83 -0.17
CA ARG A 11 6.44 -2.55 -0.89
C ARG A 11 7.79 -1.96 -1.28
N LEU A 12 8.74 -1.95 -0.34
CA LEU A 12 10.10 -1.46 -0.61
C LEU A 12 10.85 -2.38 -1.59
N SER A 13 10.69 -3.69 -1.46
CA SER A 13 11.29 -4.68 -2.36
C SER A 13 10.78 -4.51 -3.80
N LEU A 14 9.48 -4.29 -3.98
CA LEU A 14 8.88 -3.98 -5.27
C LEU A 14 9.40 -2.67 -5.85
N ALA A 15 9.48 -1.62 -5.03
CA ALA A 15 9.92 -0.30 -5.45
C ALA A 15 11.40 -0.29 -5.89
N THR A 16 12.23 -1.08 -5.22
CA THR A 16 13.66 -1.22 -5.53
C THR A 16 13.95 -2.24 -6.64
N GLY A 17 12.94 -2.97 -7.11
CA GLY A 17 13.11 -4.03 -8.11
C GLY A 17 13.77 -5.30 -7.57
N SER A 18 13.76 -5.50 -6.25
CA SER A 18 14.38 -6.64 -5.59
C SER A 18 13.51 -7.92 -5.57
N MET A 19 12.25 -7.83 -6.02
CA MET A 19 11.37 -8.98 -6.17
C MET A 19 11.62 -9.69 -7.50
N SER A 20 11.96 -10.98 -7.45
CA SER A 20 12.28 -11.77 -8.64
C SER A 20 11.57 -13.12 -8.70
N ALA A 21 11.09 -13.66 -7.57
CA ALA A 21 10.42 -14.96 -7.56
C ALA A 21 8.91 -14.79 -7.68
N ALA A 22 8.24 -15.72 -8.39
CA ALA A 22 6.79 -15.75 -8.49
C ALA A 22 6.09 -15.73 -7.13
N ASN A 23 6.65 -16.42 -6.12
CA ASN A 23 6.11 -16.44 -4.77
C ASN A 23 6.12 -15.06 -4.10
N ASP A 24 7.11 -14.19 -4.39
CA ASP A 24 7.16 -12.84 -3.82
C ASP A 24 5.94 -12.01 -4.25
N PHE A 25 5.62 -12.05 -5.54
CA PHE A 25 4.46 -11.32 -6.08
C PHE A 25 3.14 -11.89 -5.56
N MET A 26 3.04 -13.22 -5.43
CA MET A 26 1.85 -13.89 -4.93
C MET A 26 1.61 -13.60 -3.44
N GLU A 27 2.65 -13.64 -2.63
CA GLU A 27 2.58 -13.34 -1.20
C GLU A 27 2.23 -11.88 -0.96
N MET A 28 2.95 -10.95 -1.60
CA MET A 28 2.66 -9.53 -1.49
C MET A 28 1.22 -9.19 -1.90
N ALA A 29 0.71 -9.79 -2.99
CA ALA A 29 -0.67 -9.57 -3.41
C ALA A 29 -1.69 -10.07 -2.37
N GLN A 30 -1.45 -11.23 -1.75
CA GLN A 30 -2.32 -11.76 -0.70
C GLN A 30 -2.29 -10.89 0.56
N LEU A 31 -1.10 -10.46 0.99
CA LEU A 31 -0.94 -9.53 2.12
C LEU A 31 -1.65 -8.20 1.86
N ALA A 32 -1.52 -7.64 0.66
CA ALA A 32 -2.21 -6.41 0.28
C ALA A 32 -3.75 -6.56 0.31
N VAL A 33 -4.28 -7.70 -0.15
CA VAL A 33 -5.72 -7.99 -0.03
C VAL A 33 -6.17 -8.09 1.43
N GLN A 34 -5.40 -8.78 2.28
CA GLN A 34 -5.70 -8.90 3.71
C GLN A 34 -5.66 -7.54 4.42
N ALA A 35 -4.78 -6.65 3.98
CA ALA A 35 -4.67 -5.27 4.47
C ALA A 35 -5.74 -4.32 3.90
N GLY A 36 -6.71 -4.81 3.11
CA GLY A 36 -7.75 -3.98 2.51
C GLY A 36 -7.24 -3.06 1.38
N SER A 37 -6.14 -3.43 0.72
CA SER A 37 -5.54 -2.71 -0.41
C SER A 37 -5.61 -3.51 -1.72
N PRO A 38 -6.82 -3.87 -2.23
CA PRO A 38 -6.95 -4.69 -3.43
C PRO A 38 -6.39 -4.00 -4.70
N ASN A 39 -6.36 -2.67 -4.78
CA ASN A 39 -5.74 -1.98 -5.92
C ASN A 39 -4.22 -2.15 -5.91
N GLU A 40 -3.60 -2.12 -4.74
CA GLU A 40 -2.18 -2.45 -4.59
C GLU A 40 -1.90 -3.90 -5.02
N ALA A 41 -2.70 -4.85 -4.53
CA ALA A 41 -2.59 -6.25 -4.89
C ALA A 41 -2.69 -6.46 -6.41
N LYS A 42 -3.63 -5.76 -7.07
CA LYS A 42 -3.79 -5.78 -8.52
C LYS A 42 -2.52 -5.27 -9.23
N GLN A 43 -1.98 -4.13 -8.81
CA GLN A 43 -0.76 -3.58 -9.39
C GLN A 43 0.43 -4.53 -9.26
N VAL A 44 0.57 -5.20 -8.12
CA VAL A 44 1.65 -6.18 -7.87
C VAL A 44 1.55 -7.34 -8.85
N LEU A 45 0.37 -7.96 -8.97
CA LEU A 45 0.18 -9.06 -9.90
C LEU A 45 0.38 -8.62 -11.34
N ASP A 46 -0.21 -7.50 -11.75
CA ASP A 46 -0.08 -7.00 -13.12
C ASP A 46 1.41 -6.78 -13.49
N LYS A 47 2.25 -6.30 -12.56
CA LYS A 47 3.71 -6.21 -12.76
C LYS A 47 4.35 -7.59 -12.94
N GLY A 48 4.00 -8.56 -12.11
CA GLY A 48 4.54 -9.93 -12.21
C GLY A 48 4.16 -10.62 -13.52
N PHE A 49 2.92 -10.44 -13.98
CA PHE A 49 2.46 -10.95 -15.29
C PHE A 49 3.15 -10.23 -16.45
N ALA A 50 3.26 -8.89 -16.41
CA ALA A 50 3.94 -8.12 -17.46
C ALA A 50 5.42 -8.49 -17.59
N ALA A 51 6.07 -8.89 -16.50
CA ALA A 51 7.46 -9.35 -16.47
C ALA A 51 7.64 -10.83 -16.83
N ASN A 52 6.57 -11.57 -17.18
CA ASN A 52 6.57 -13.04 -17.36
C ASN A 52 7.10 -13.83 -16.15
N ILE A 53 7.09 -13.23 -14.95
CA ILE A 53 7.39 -13.92 -13.69
C ILE A 53 6.16 -14.73 -13.25
N LEU A 54 4.96 -14.21 -13.53
CA LEU A 54 3.67 -14.86 -13.36
C LEU A 54 3.04 -15.18 -14.73
N GLY A 55 2.07 -16.09 -14.73
CA GLY A 55 1.36 -16.53 -15.93
C GLY A 55 2.09 -17.61 -16.74
N VAL A 56 3.18 -18.15 -16.20
CA VAL A 56 4.00 -19.19 -16.84
C VAL A 56 4.19 -20.39 -15.91
N GLY A 57 4.48 -21.55 -16.50
CA GLY A 57 4.76 -22.78 -15.76
C GLY A 57 3.53 -23.41 -15.06
N PRO A 58 3.75 -24.42 -14.20
CA PRO A 58 2.67 -25.24 -13.64
C PRO A 58 1.68 -24.49 -12.74
N GLN A 59 2.04 -23.29 -12.26
CA GLN A 59 1.20 -22.49 -11.36
C GLN A 59 0.42 -21.38 -12.08
N ALA A 60 0.54 -21.26 -13.42
CA ALA A 60 -0.08 -20.18 -14.19
C ALA A 60 -1.60 -20.06 -13.94
N ASP A 61 -2.32 -21.19 -13.95
CA ASP A 61 -3.77 -21.19 -13.71
C ASP A 61 -4.15 -20.76 -12.28
N ARG A 62 -3.32 -21.12 -11.28
CA ARG A 62 -3.52 -20.66 -9.90
C ARG A 62 -3.31 -19.15 -9.79
N GLN A 63 -2.26 -18.64 -10.43
CA GLN A 63 -1.93 -17.21 -10.44
C GLN A 63 -3.04 -16.40 -11.14
N LYS A 64 -3.56 -16.92 -12.27
CA LYS A 64 -4.68 -16.30 -12.99
C LYS A 64 -5.94 -16.22 -12.13
N ARG A 65 -6.31 -17.32 -11.45
CA ARG A 65 -7.47 -17.31 -10.52
C ARG A 65 -7.33 -16.30 -9.39
N LEU A 66 -6.12 -16.13 -8.83
CA LEU A 66 -5.90 -15.10 -7.82
C LEU A 66 -6.09 -13.68 -8.40
N ARG A 67 -5.58 -13.44 -9.61
CA ARG A 67 -5.78 -12.16 -10.31
C ARG A 67 -7.26 -11.87 -10.53
N ASP A 68 -8.03 -12.84 -11.00
CA ASP A 68 -9.46 -12.69 -11.24
C ASP A 68 -10.23 -12.38 -9.94
N LEU A 69 -9.87 -13.04 -8.84
CA LEU A 69 -10.41 -12.75 -7.50
C LEU A 69 -10.10 -11.31 -7.07
N ILE A 70 -8.86 -10.85 -7.27
CA ILE A 70 -8.46 -9.48 -6.91
C ILE A 70 -9.20 -8.45 -7.76
N VAL A 71 -9.35 -8.69 -9.06
CA VAL A 71 -10.14 -7.83 -9.95
C VAL A 71 -11.57 -7.71 -9.43
N LYS A 72 -12.20 -8.83 -9.03
CA LYS A 72 -13.53 -8.80 -8.42
C LYS A 72 -13.57 -7.94 -7.15
N LYS A 73 -12.58 -8.10 -6.26
CA LYS A 73 -12.49 -7.29 -5.02
C LYS A 73 -12.30 -5.80 -5.29
N VAL A 74 -11.54 -5.44 -6.33
CA VAL A 74 -11.38 -4.04 -6.74
C VAL A 74 -12.73 -3.44 -7.15
N GLU A 75 -13.53 -4.16 -7.94
CA GLU A 75 -14.87 -3.70 -8.34
C GLU A 75 -15.84 -3.60 -7.15
N GLU A 76 -15.82 -4.57 -6.25
CA GLU A 76 -16.62 -4.55 -5.00
C GLU A 76 -16.24 -3.34 -4.11
N ASP A 77 -14.94 -3.09 -3.91
CA ASP A 77 -14.45 -1.96 -3.14
C ASP A 77 -14.83 -0.62 -3.77
N LYS A 78 -14.72 -0.52 -5.11
CA LYS A 78 -15.14 0.67 -5.86
C LYS A 78 -16.63 0.94 -5.71
N ALA A 79 -17.48 -0.10 -5.73
CA ALA A 79 -18.92 0.05 -5.55
C ALA A 79 -19.30 0.51 -4.13
N GLY A 80 -18.58 0.04 -3.10
CA GLY A 80 -18.80 0.41 -1.70
C GLY A 80 -18.09 1.69 -1.23
N GLN A 81 -17.21 2.25 -2.07
CA GLN A 81 -16.24 3.26 -1.65
C GLN A 81 -16.86 4.48 -0.96
N ALA A 82 -17.94 5.04 -1.51
CA ALA A 82 -18.57 6.23 -0.95
C ALA A 82 -19.11 5.97 0.47
N ALA A 83 -19.77 4.83 0.69
CA ALA A 83 -20.27 4.44 2.00
C ALA A 83 -19.11 4.19 2.99
N ASN A 84 -18.05 3.50 2.55
CA ASN A 84 -16.88 3.22 3.37
C ASN A 84 -16.16 4.52 3.82
N ILE A 85 -16.08 5.53 2.95
CA ILE A 85 -15.50 6.84 3.29
C ILE A 85 -16.37 7.55 4.35
N GLU A 86 -17.68 7.57 4.18
CA GLU A 86 -18.58 8.22 5.14
C GLU A 86 -18.53 7.51 6.51
N GLU A 87 -18.50 6.18 6.53
CA GLU A 87 -18.31 5.41 7.77
C GLU A 87 -16.95 5.74 8.43
N ALA A 88 -15.87 5.78 7.66
CA ALA A 88 -14.54 6.14 8.17
C ALA A 88 -14.47 7.58 8.69
N LYS A 89 -15.20 8.52 8.08
CA LYS A 89 -15.36 9.89 8.59
C LYS A 89 -16.15 9.94 9.90
N ALA A 90 -17.13 9.06 10.09
CA ALA A 90 -17.93 8.98 11.31
C ALA A 90 -17.22 8.22 12.47
N ALA A 91 -16.22 7.39 12.17
CA ALA A 91 -15.48 6.61 13.17
C ALA A 91 -14.78 7.48 14.22
N LYS A 92 -14.34 6.90 15.34
CA LYS A 92 -13.64 7.65 16.41
C LYS A 92 -12.15 7.87 16.13
N ASP A 93 -11.56 7.07 15.23
CA ASP A 93 -10.17 7.17 14.82
C ASP A 93 -10.03 7.33 13.30
N GLY A 94 -8.82 7.69 12.87
CA GLY A 94 -8.51 7.94 11.46
C GLY A 94 -8.04 6.74 10.65
N THR A 95 -7.97 5.53 11.22
CA THR A 95 -7.34 4.37 10.57
C THR A 95 -8.04 4.01 9.27
N GLY A 96 -9.37 4.04 9.25
CA GLY A 96 -10.16 3.76 8.05
C GLY A 96 -9.83 4.73 6.90
N LEU A 97 -9.72 6.03 7.20
CA LEU A 97 -9.40 7.06 6.20
C LEU A 97 -7.97 6.86 5.63
N VAL A 98 -7.01 6.50 6.48
CA VAL A 98 -5.64 6.20 6.04
C VAL A 98 -5.61 5.00 5.11
N ASN A 99 -6.30 3.91 5.46
CA ASN A 99 -6.30 2.68 4.66
C ASN A 99 -7.03 2.87 3.32
N ILE A 100 -8.22 3.50 3.34
CA ILE A 100 -8.97 3.81 2.11
C ILE A 100 -8.15 4.74 1.22
N GLY A 101 -7.56 5.80 1.80
CA GLY A 101 -6.74 6.75 1.07
C GLY A 101 -5.53 6.10 0.40
N LEU A 102 -4.84 5.19 1.10
CA LEU A 102 -3.73 4.44 0.51
C LEU A 102 -4.17 3.61 -0.70
N ASN A 103 -5.26 2.86 -0.56
CA ASN A 103 -5.81 2.05 -1.66
C ASN A 103 -6.25 2.92 -2.85
N GLN A 104 -6.78 4.12 -2.61
CA GLN A 104 -7.11 5.09 -3.67
C GLN A 104 -5.90 5.61 -4.43
N VAL A 105 -4.79 5.88 -3.74
CA VAL A 105 -3.53 6.26 -4.40
C VAL A 105 -3.06 5.14 -5.33
N PHE A 106 -3.18 3.87 -4.92
CA PHE A 106 -2.91 2.71 -5.79
C PHE A 106 -3.97 2.52 -6.89
N ALA A 107 -5.20 3.00 -6.71
CA ALA A 107 -6.21 3.03 -7.76
C ALA A 107 -5.94 4.11 -8.82
N GLY A 108 -5.04 5.06 -8.54
CA GLY A 108 -4.68 6.17 -9.41
C GLY A 108 -5.29 7.52 -9.01
N ASP A 109 -6.25 7.54 -8.08
CA ASP A 109 -6.74 8.78 -7.48
C ASP A 109 -5.77 9.28 -6.41
N LYS A 110 -4.63 9.80 -6.90
CA LYS A 110 -3.53 10.28 -6.06
C LYS A 110 -3.95 11.44 -5.16
N ALA A 111 -4.67 12.41 -5.70
CA ALA A 111 -5.05 13.62 -4.97
C ALA A 111 -6.11 13.32 -3.91
N GLY A 112 -7.17 12.59 -4.26
CA GLY A 112 -8.21 12.18 -3.33
C GLY A 112 -7.67 11.27 -2.23
N GLY A 113 -6.88 10.25 -2.63
CA GLY A 113 -6.27 9.31 -1.70
C GLY A 113 -5.34 9.98 -0.69
N LEU A 114 -4.42 10.84 -1.15
CA LEU A 114 -3.54 11.59 -0.25
C LEU A 114 -4.30 12.47 0.73
N LYS A 115 -5.39 13.12 0.27
CA LYS A 115 -6.24 13.94 1.14
C LYS A 115 -6.88 13.09 2.25
N LEU A 116 -7.48 11.95 1.91
CA LEU A 116 -8.07 11.05 2.92
C LEU A 116 -7.04 10.58 3.95
N MET A 117 -5.82 10.25 3.52
CA MET A 117 -4.76 9.84 4.44
C MET A 117 -4.37 10.96 5.40
N GLN A 118 -4.26 12.19 4.89
CA GLN A 118 -3.96 13.36 5.72
C GLN A 118 -5.10 13.65 6.72
N ASP A 119 -6.35 13.59 6.27
CA ASP A 119 -7.54 13.76 7.11
C ASP A 119 -7.59 12.69 8.22
N GLY A 120 -7.28 11.44 7.88
CA GLY A 120 -7.18 10.35 8.85
C GLY A 120 -6.08 10.58 9.90
N ILE A 121 -4.90 11.01 9.49
CA ILE A 121 -3.82 11.34 10.43
C ILE A 121 -4.20 12.53 11.32
N ALA A 122 -4.82 13.57 10.76
CA ALA A 122 -5.26 14.74 11.50
C ALA A 122 -6.38 14.41 12.52
N LYS A 123 -7.25 13.45 12.19
CA LYS A 123 -8.30 12.95 13.09
C LYS A 123 -7.75 12.25 14.33
N GLY A 124 -6.54 11.69 14.24
CA GLY A 124 -5.85 11.09 15.38
C GLY A 124 -6.47 9.78 15.86
N ASN A 125 -6.30 9.47 17.15
CA ASN A 125 -6.68 8.19 17.80
C ASN A 125 -6.14 6.93 17.09
N LEU A 126 -5.08 7.09 16.32
CA LEU A 126 -4.42 6.00 15.62
C LEU A 126 -3.69 5.12 16.64
N LYS A 127 -3.99 3.82 16.63
CA LYS A 127 -3.21 2.83 17.41
C LYS A 127 -1.74 2.79 16.98
N ARG A 128 -1.47 3.13 15.72
CA ARG A 128 -0.16 3.09 15.07
C ARG A 128 0.07 4.35 14.22
N PRO A 129 0.35 5.49 14.85
CA PRO A 129 0.54 6.75 14.14
C PRO A 129 1.77 6.74 13.23
N ASP A 130 2.84 6.03 13.61
CA ASP A 130 4.05 5.89 12.79
C ASP A 130 3.81 5.06 11.52
N ASP A 131 3.06 3.96 11.61
CA ASP A 131 2.69 3.15 10.45
C ASP A 131 1.84 3.99 9.47
N ALA A 132 0.90 4.79 9.99
CA ALA A 132 0.10 5.70 9.16
C ALA A 132 0.95 6.76 8.43
N LYS A 133 1.94 7.35 9.12
CA LYS A 133 2.89 8.29 8.50
C LYS A 133 3.78 7.60 7.45
N LEU A 134 4.24 6.39 7.73
CA LEU A 134 5.01 5.59 6.78
C LEU A 134 4.18 5.33 5.52
N HIS A 135 2.94 4.89 5.66
CA HIS A 135 2.02 4.68 4.54
C HIS A 135 1.76 5.97 3.77
N LEU A 136 1.55 7.11 4.44
CA LEU A 136 1.37 8.40 3.78
C LEU A 136 2.61 8.77 2.93
N ALA A 137 3.81 8.54 3.45
CA ALA A 137 5.03 8.78 2.68
C ALA A 137 5.14 7.86 1.46
N ILE A 138 4.81 6.57 1.60
CA ILE A 138 4.77 5.63 0.47
C ILE A 138 3.77 6.11 -0.59
N ALA A 139 2.58 6.53 -0.16
CA ALA A 139 1.57 7.09 -1.05
C ALA A 139 2.05 8.36 -1.76
N GLN A 140 2.77 9.26 -1.08
CA GLN A 140 3.38 10.45 -1.69
C GLN A 140 4.41 10.07 -2.76
N ILE A 141 5.24 9.05 -2.51
CA ILE A 141 6.20 8.54 -3.49
C ILE A 141 5.48 7.95 -4.71
N VAL A 142 4.44 7.13 -4.50
CA VAL A 142 3.60 6.59 -5.59
C VAL A 142 2.91 7.71 -6.38
N ALA A 143 2.53 8.80 -5.69
CA ALA A 143 1.96 9.98 -6.32
C ALA A 143 2.99 10.76 -7.17
N GLY A 144 4.29 10.60 -6.91
CA GLY A 144 5.39 11.32 -7.56
C GLY A 144 5.90 12.52 -6.74
N ASP A 145 5.46 12.67 -5.49
CA ASP A 145 5.83 13.77 -4.60
C ASP A 145 6.93 13.33 -3.61
N SER A 146 8.11 13.02 -4.15
CA SER A 146 9.27 12.57 -3.36
C SER A 146 9.71 13.60 -2.31
N ALA A 147 9.57 14.91 -2.61
CA ALA A 147 9.95 15.98 -1.69
C ALA A 147 9.06 16.00 -0.44
N LYS A 148 7.74 15.90 -0.60
CA LYS A 148 6.81 15.81 0.53
C LYS A 148 6.99 14.51 1.31
N ALA A 149 7.28 13.40 0.60
CA ALA A 149 7.60 12.13 1.24
C ALA A 149 8.81 12.26 2.20
N GLN A 150 9.88 12.96 1.81
CA GLN A 150 11.02 13.20 2.71
C GLN A 150 10.59 13.92 4.00
N GLY A 151 9.70 14.91 3.89
CA GLY A 151 9.15 15.62 5.04
C GLY A 151 8.39 14.69 5.98
N THR A 152 7.49 13.88 5.42
CA THR A 152 6.67 12.92 6.17
C THR A 152 7.55 11.86 6.86
N LEU A 153 8.54 11.30 6.17
CA LEU A 153 9.41 10.23 6.67
C LEU A 153 10.25 10.65 7.88
N LYS A 154 10.64 11.93 7.98
CA LYS A 154 11.34 12.46 9.16
C LYS A 154 10.51 12.36 10.44
N GLY A 155 9.18 12.33 10.30
CA GLY A 155 8.25 12.24 11.42
C GLY A 155 7.92 10.81 11.87
N VAL A 156 8.51 9.78 11.24
CA VAL A 156 8.32 8.37 11.59
C VAL A 156 9.41 7.94 12.57
N ALA A 157 9.02 7.68 13.82
CA ALA A 157 9.94 7.44 14.93
C ALA A 157 9.69 6.10 15.68
N GLY A 158 8.84 5.22 15.12
CA GLY A 158 8.55 3.92 15.72
C GLY A 158 9.77 3.02 15.90
N THR A 159 9.88 2.34 17.04
CA THR A 159 11.06 1.55 17.47
C THR A 159 10.97 0.05 17.12
N ASP A 160 9.90 -0.38 16.48
CA ASP A 160 9.63 -1.76 16.07
C ASP A 160 9.99 -2.04 14.59
N GLY A 161 10.80 -1.15 14.03
CA GLY A 161 11.32 -1.19 12.68
C GLY A 161 10.62 -0.24 11.70
N THR A 162 9.53 0.43 12.10
CA THR A 162 8.87 1.43 11.23
C THR A 162 9.80 2.61 10.92
N ALA A 163 10.63 3.07 11.86
CA ALA A 163 11.65 4.11 11.60
C ALA A 163 12.77 3.62 10.67
N ASP A 164 13.15 2.35 10.75
CA ASP A 164 14.16 1.77 9.85
C ASP A 164 13.64 1.70 8.41
N LEU A 165 12.39 1.26 8.22
CA LEU A 165 11.71 1.32 6.91
C LEU A 165 11.61 2.75 6.40
N ALA A 166 11.29 3.72 7.26
CA ALA A 166 11.22 5.11 6.86
C ALA A 166 12.57 5.65 6.34
N ARG A 167 13.69 5.26 6.98
CA ARG A 167 15.03 5.60 6.49
C ARG A 167 15.32 4.98 5.13
N LEU A 168 14.95 3.72 4.91
CA LEU A 168 15.13 3.05 3.62
C LEU A 168 14.29 3.71 2.50
N TRP A 169 13.02 4.03 2.79
CA TRP A 169 12.17 4.77 1.86
C TRP A 169 12.68 6.19 1.59
N SER A 170 13.29 6.85 2.58
CA SER A 170 13.91 8.17 2.39
C SER A 170 15.09 8.07 1.41
N LEU A 171 15.92 7.03 1.51
CA LEU A 171 17.01 6.80 0.55
C LEU A 171 16.47 6.53 -0.86
N TYR A 172 15.41 5.72 -0.99
CA TYR A 172 14.77 5.44 -2.27
C TYR A 172 14.20 6.72 -2.91
N ALA A 173 13.43 7.51 -2.16
CA ALA A 173 12.79 8.73 -2.67
C ALA A 173 13.80 9.82 -3.08
N LYS A 174 15.03 9.83 -2.55
CA LYS A 174 16.09 10.74 -3.00
C LYS A 174 16.67 10.38 -4.38
N ARG A 175 16.46 9.14 -4.85
CA ARG A 175 16.98 8.65 -6.15
C ARG A 175 15.96 8.77 -7.28
N LYS A 176 14.73 9.17 -6.97
CA LYS A 176 13.63 9.36 -7.91
C LYS A 176 13.51 10.83 -8.28
#